data_AF-A0A7V0I9N3-F1
#
_entry.id   AF-A0A7V0I9N3-F1
#
_cell.length_a   1.000
_cell.length_b   1.000
_cell.length_c   1.000
_cell.angle_alpha   90.00
_cell.angle_beta   90.00
_cell.angle_gamma   90.00
#
_symmetry.space_group_name_H-M   'P 1'
#
loop_
_entity.id
_entity.type
_entity.pdbx_description
1 polymer ?
#
loop_
_entity_poly.entity_id
_entity_poly.type
_entity_poly.pdbx_seq_one_letter_code
_entity_poly.pdbx_strand_id
1 'polypeptide(L)' 'MRQLLFDEISQKDIRKIISYLKKQTEVTPLQNVFWVHLPEELWDETQRDHRDCQPYYFAVEVGGNYLRIELLIRSRQRIH' A
#
# COMPACT_ATOMS: atom_id res chain seq x y z
N MET A 1 0.10 -12.48 8.57
CA MET A 1 0.34 -11.03 8.59
C MET A 1 -0.97 -10.32 8.86
N ARG A 2 -0.97 -9.22 9.64
CA ARG A 2 -2.19 -8.47 9.97
C ARG A 2 -2.58 -7.57 8.80
N GLN A 3 -3.87 -7.40 8.59
CA GLN A 3 -4.43 -6.57 7.53
C GLN A 3 -5.74 -5.93 8.00
N LEU A 4 -6.08 -4.78 7.42
CA LEU A 4 -7.41 -4.18 7.50
C LEU A 4 -8.20 -4.58 6.25
N LEU A 5 -9.44 -5.01 6.44
CA LEU A 5 -10.33 -5.41 5.36
C LEU A 5 -11.61 -4.59 5.42
N PHE A 6 -12.01 -4.05 4.27
CA PHE A 6 -13.30 -3.44 4.03
C PHE A 6 -13.92 -4.17 2.85
N ASP A 7 -15.03 -4.91 3.02
CA ASP A 7 -15.54 -5.89 2.04
C ASP A 7 -17.01 -5.67 1.60
N GLU A 8 -17.61 -4.58 2.05
CA GLU A 8 -18.95 -4.14 1.68
C GLU A 8 -18.92 -2.87 0.80
N ILE A 9 -17.93 -2.79 -0.11
CA ILE A 9 -17.75 -1.61 -0.97
C ILE A 9 -18.52 -1.81 -2.28
N SER A 10 -19.33 -0.82 -2.63
CA SER A 10 -20.07 -0.83 -3.89
C SER A 10 -19.11 -0.87 -5.10
N GLN A 11 -19.54 -1.53 -6.18
CA GLN A 11 -18.78 -1.56 -7.43
C GLN A 11 -18.46 -0.16 -7.99
N LYS A 12 -19.36 0.81 -7.75
CA LYS A 12 -19.15 2.21 -8.15
C LYS A 12 -17.98 2.83 -7.39
N ASP A 13 -17.87 2.55 -6.09
CA ASP A 13 -16.82 3.11 -5.25
C ASP A 13 -15.49 2.37 -5.43
N ILE A 14 -15.51 1.05 -5.68
CA ILE A 14 -14.32 0.30 -6.10
C ILE A 14 -13.65 0.94 -7.32
N ARG A 15 -14.43 1.31 -8.35
CA ARG A 15 -13.87 2.00 -9.53
C ARG A 15 -13.24 3.34 -9.18
N LYS A 16 -13.82 4.10 -8.25
CA LYS A 16 -13.24 5.36 -7.77
C LYS A 16 -11.94 5.13 -7.01
N ILE A 17 -11.91 4.13 -6.11
CA ILE A 17 -10.73 3.74 -5.34
C ILE A 17 -9.59 3.35 -6.28
N ILE A 18 -9.85 2.48 -7.26
CA ILE A 18 -8.85 2.09 -8.27
C ILE A 18 -8.34 3.32 -9.03
N SER A 19 -9.24 4.22 -9.47
CA SER A 19 -8.84 5.43 -10.21
C SER A 19 -7.98 6.36 -9.35
N TYR A 20 -8.29 6.48 -8.06
CA TYR A 20 -7.51 7.27 -7.11
C TYR A 20 -6.13 6.66 -6.87
N LEU A 21 -6.06 5.36 -6.54
CA LEU A 21 -4.80 4.68 -6.25
C LEU A 21 -3.86 4.69 -7.47
N LYS A 22 -4.37 4.47 -8.69
CA LYS A 22 -3.57 4.58 -9.92
C LYS A 22 -2.91 5.95 -10.11
N LYS A 23 -3.47 7.02 -9.54
CA LYS A 23 -2.94 8.39 -9.64
C LYS A 23 -1.99 8.74 -8.50
N GLN A 24 -2.15 8.13 -7.33
CA GLN A 24 -1.49 8.55 -6.09
C GLN A 24 -0.41 7.58 -5.60
N THR A 25 -0.31 6.40 -6.20
CA THR A 25 0.53 5.29 -5.71
C THR A 25 1.36 4.70 -6.85
N GLU A 26 2.41 3.94 -6.50
CA GLU A 26 3.14 3.15 -7.48
C GLU A 26 2.30 1.93 -7.87
N VAL A 27 2.04 1.79 -9.17
CA VAL A 27 1.34 0.62 -9.72
C VAL A 27 2.34 -0.53 -9.81
N THR A 28 1.95 -1.68 -9.28
CA THR A 28 2.80 -2.88 -9.32
C THR A 28 2.49 -3.74 -10.56
N PRO A 29 3.38 -4.67 -10.95
CA PRO A 29 3.08 -5.66 -11.98
C PRO A 29 1.89 -6.57 -11.61
N LEU A 30 1.56 -6.67 -10.31
CA LEU A 30 0.42 -7.45 -9.83
C LEU A 30 -0.87 -6.63 -10.02
N GLN A 31 -1.81 -7.22 -10.74
CA GLN A 31 -3.08 -6.58 -11.01
C GLN A 31 -3.82 -6.26 -9.70
N ASN A 32 -4.32 -5.03 -9.60
CA ASN A 32 -5.05 -4.49 -8.45
C ASN A 32 -4.27 -4.43 -7.12
N VAL A 33 -2.94 -4.56 -7.16
CA VAL A 33 -2.07 -4.29 -6.01
C VAL A 33 -1.31 -2.99 -6.24
N PHE A 34 -1.36 -2.13 -5.24
CA PHE A 34 -0.80 -0.79 -5.23
C PHE A 34 0.19 -0.65 -4.09
N TRP A 35 1.32 0.00 -4.34
CA TRP A 35 2.29 0.33 -3.29
C TRP A 35 2.12 1.78 -2.87
N VAL A 36 1.64 1.95 -1.63
CA VAL A 36 1.48 3.25 -1.01
C VAL A 36 2.77 3.57 -0.26
N HIS A 37 3.46 4.63 -0.67
CA HIS A 37 4.64 5.11 0.06
C HIS A 37 4.25 5.52 1.48
N LEU A 38 5.02 5.05 2.46
CA LEU A 38 4.85 5.44 3.84
C LEU A 38 5.44 6.86 4.01
N PRO A 39 4.63 7.86 4.42
CA PRO A 39 5.13 9.22 4.66
C PRO A 39 6.22 9.24 5.74
N GLU A 40 7.23 10.11 5.57
CA GLU A 40 8.41 10.17 6.46
C GLU A 40 8.05 10.53 7.91
N GLU A 41 6.98 11.30 8.11
CA GLU A 41 6.46 11.66 9.43
C GLU A 41 5.91 10.45 10.21
N LEU A 42 5.59 9.35 9.52
CA LEU A 42 5.14 8.11 10.13
C LEU A 42 6.28 7.11 10.38
N TRP A 43 7.51 7.44 9.97
CA TRP A 43 8.64 6.54 10.20
C TRP A 43 8.98 6.48 11.69
N ASP A 44 9.48 5.35 12.14
CA ASP A 44 10.15 5.27 13.44
C ASP A 44 11.62 5.71 13.33
N GLU A 45 12.33 5.73 14.45
CA GLU A 45 13.75 6.11 14.49
C GLU A 45 14.62 5.16 13.66
N THR A 46 14.37 3.85 13.75
CA THR A 46 15.13 2.84 13.00
C THR A 46 14.96 3.04 11.49
N GLN A 47 13.74 3.29 11.03
CA GLN A 47 13.44 3.53 9.62
C GLN A 47 14.11 4.79 9.08
N ARG A 48 14.16 5.86 9.88
CA ARG A 48 14.86 7.10 9.54
C ARG A 48 16.37 6.90 9.41
N ASP A 49 16.96 6.14 10.33
CA ASP A 49 18.41 5.89 10.33
C ASP A 49 18.85 4.96 9.19
N HIS A 50 17.99 4.02 8.78
CA HIS A 50 18.26 3.06 7.72
C HIS A 50 18.01 3.64 6.31
N ARG A 51 18.90 4.53 5.86
CA ARG A 51 18.83 5.16 4.52
C ARG A 51 18.82 4.16 3.36
N ASP A 52 19.58 3.07 3.48
CA ASP A 52 19.67 2.03 2.43
C ASP A 52 18.41 1.19 2.27
N CYS A 53 17.47 1.29 3.22
CA CYS A 53 16.20 0.56 3.18
C CYS A 53 15.05 1.41 2.59
N GLN A 54 15.27 2.70 2.34
CA GLN A 54 14.26 3.62 1.85
C GLN A 54 14.10 3.52 0.31
N PRO A 55 12.92 3.86 -0.26
CA PRO A 55 11.69 4.24 0.44
C PRO A 55 10.93 3.05 1.02
N TYR A 56 10.11 3.32 2.03
CA TYR A 56 9.20 2.33 2.62
C TYR A 56 7.80 2.42 2.01
N TYR A 57 7.11 1.29 1.97
CA TYR A 57 5.74 1.21 1.46
C TYR A 57 4.94 0.12 2.17
N PHE A 58 3.62 0.17 2.02
CA PHE A 58 2.72 -0.95 2.31
C PHE A 58 1.86 -1.26 1.10
N ALA A 59 1.37 -2.49 1.01
CA ALA A 59 0.54 -2.93 -0.10
C ALA A 59 -0.94 -2.70 0.19
N VAL A 60 -1.65 -2.23 -0.83
CA VAL A 60 -3.11 -2.13 -0.86
C VAL A 60 -3.61 -2.97 -2.03
N GLU A 61 -4.48 -3.93 -1.75
CA GLU A 61 -5.17 -4.72 -2.76
C GLU A 61 -6.63 -4.29 -2.88
N VAL A 62 -7.10 -4.20 -4.12
CA VAL A 62 -8.51 -3.88 -4.41
C VAL A 62 -9.17 -5.03 -5.14
N GLY A 63 -10.21 -5.59 -4.54
CA GLY A 63 -11.06 -6.60 -5.17
C GLY A 63 -12.31 -6.02 -5.81
N GLY A 64 -13.22 -6.91 -6.22
CA GLY A 64 -14.50 -6.50 -6.84
C GLY A 64 -15.44 -5.77 -5.88
N ASN A 65 -15.33 -6.00 -4.58
CA ASN A 65 -16.17 -5.38 -3.55
C ASN A 65 -15.39 -5.08 -2.26
N TYR A 66 -14.06 -5.21 -2.30
CA TYR A 66 -13.24 -5.06 -1.11
C TYR A 66 -11.98 -4.23 -1.34
N LEU A 67 -11.47 -3.72 -0.23
CA LEU A 67 -10.17 -3.08 -0.08
C LEU A 67 -9.44 -3.76 1.07
N ARG A 68 -8.21 -4.21 0.82
CA ARG A 68 -7.36 -4.86 1.80
C ARG A 68 -6.06 -4.09 1.95
N ILE A 69 -5.75 -3.68 3.17
CA ILE A 69 -4.56 -2.89 3.50
C ILE A 69 -3.66 -3.73 4.38
N GLU A 70 -2.44 -3.99 3.94
CA GLU A 70 -1.47 -4.69 4.76
C GLU A 70 -0.92 -3.79 5.87
N LEU A 71 -0.80 -4.34 7.07
CA LEU A 71 -0.10 -3.69 8.19
C LEU A 71 1.35 -4.18 8.27
N LEU A 72 1.99 -4.28 7.10
CA LEU A 72 3.40 -4.61 6.97
C LEU A 72 4.07 -3.55 6.11
N ILE A 73 4.99 -2.82 6.75
CA ILE A 73 5.86 -1.86 6.07
C ILE A 73 7.05 -2.63 5.48
N ARG A 74 7.32 -2.44 4.19
CA ARG A 74 8.43 -3.07 3.48
C ARG A 74 9.39 -2.03 2.92
N SER A 75 10.65 -2.43 2.80
CA SER A 75 11.67 -1.69 2.05
C SER A 75 11.51 -1.94 0.55
N ARG A 76 11.74 -0.91 -0.27
CA ARG A 76 11.85 -1.07 -1.73
C ARG A 76 13.19 -1.68 -2.17
N GLN A 77 14.24 -1.48 -1.39
CA GLN A 77 15.62 -1.85 -1.73
C GLN A 77 16.01 -3.23 -1.23
N ARG A 78 15.35 -3.73 -0.18
CA ARG A 78 15.66 -5.02 0.43
C ARG A 78 14.43 -5.88 0.51
N ILE A 79 14.51 -7.06 -0.12
CA ILE A 79 13.54 -8.14 0.05
C ILE A 79 14.07 -8.98 1.22
N HIS A 80 13.56 -8.70 2.42
CA HIS A 80 13.74 -9.59 3.58
C HIS A 80 12.47 -10.41 3.79
#